data_AF-A0A7S2BPR8-F1
#
_entry.id   AF-A0A7S2BPR8-F1
#
_cell.length_a   1.000
_cell.length_b   1.000
_cell.length_c   1.000
_cell.angle_alpha   90.00
_cell.angle_beta   90.00
_cell.angle_gamma   90.00
#
_symmetry.space_group_name_H-M   'P 1'
#
loop_
_entity.id
_entity.type
_entity.pdbx_description
1 polymer ?
#
loop_
_entity_poly.entity_id
_entity_poly.type
_entity_poly.pdbx_seq_one_letter_code
_entity_poly.pdbx_strand_id
1 'polypeptide(L)'
;MWRHAQLLCALTAHVVAGLRHPLPNLPVKVFFVIDTMSEAEELQEAQRETWLERAELSGHQYSFFFLSNKTNPERQATPLEPYRVNHDKVAVPVRPWPEDSFARQLVLVRAGLKWAVSASSADFVVKADHDMYVCAGHLSAALSHAPRVQFSMGTYWDRPEFWECRADQNFQVFSPDVLRVALEMTEGWSLGLNWALLWGKLAQHLYLKGQLQILNELRSVDTQQAWHTRPDDPELPWDYCSQAI
;
A
#
# COMPACT_ATOMS: atom_id res chain seq x y z
N MET A 1 46.46 4.84 -9.90
CA MET A 1 45.65 3.73 -10.41
C MET A 1 44.50 3.58 -9.42
N TRP A 2 43.26 4.02 -9.64
CA TRP A 2 42.42 3.95 -10.83
C TRP A 2 41.71 5.31 -11.05
N ARG A 3 42.06 5.97 -12.16
CA ARG A 3 41.16 6.87 -12.89
C ARG A 3 40.39 5.98 -13.88
N HIS A 4 39.16 6.35 -14.22
CA HIS A 4 38.18 5.69 -15.11
C HIS A 4 36.96 5.08 -14.39
N ALA A 5 36.04 5.96 -13.96
CA ALA A 5 34.61 5.62 -13.79
C ALA A 5 33.71 6.87 -13.97
N GLN A 6 34.12 7.82 -14.82
CA GLN A 6 33.32 8.98 -15.22
C GLN A 6 33.05 8.91 -16.71
N LEU A 7 32.25 7.94 -17.16
CA LEU A 7 31.70 7.93 -18.52
C LEU A 7 30.64 6.82 -18.66
N LEU A 8 29.48 6.99 -17.99
CA LEU A 8 28.25 6.23 -18.29
C LEU A 8 26.98 6.81 -17.63
N CYS A 9 26.93 8.13 -17.39
CA CYS A 9 25.73 8.81 -16.86
C CYS A 9 25.04 9.73 -17.89
N ALA A 10 25.36 9.60 -19.19
CA ALA A 10 24.92 10.57 -20.20
C ALA A 10 24.01 10.00 -21.31
N LEU A 11 23.41 8.80 -21.16
CA LEU A 11 22.63 8.18 -22.24
C LEU A 11 21.28 7.56 -21.84
N THR A 12 20.62 8.03 -20.79
CA THR A 12 19.22 7.64 -20.46
C THR A 12 18.31 8.82 -20.12
N ALA A 13 18.64 10.03 -20.56
CA ALA A 13 17.80 11.23 -20.34
C ALA A 13 17.02 11.69 -21.60
N HIS A 14 16.98 10.93 -22.70
CA HIS A 14 16.39 11.39 -23.98
C HIS A 14 15.32 10.46 -24.59
N VAL A 15 14.66 9.61 -23.80
CA VAL A 15 13.48 8.85 -24.28
C VAL A 15 12.36 8.82 -23.23
N VAL A 16 11.83 9.98 -22.83
CA VAL A 16 10.46 10.06 -22.24
C VAL A 16 9.75 11.35 -22.68
N ALA A 17 9.90 11.72 -23.95
CA ALA A 17 9.06 12.76 -24.58
C ALA A 17 8.40 12.23 -25.87
N GLY A 18 8.22 10.91 -25.94
CA GLY A 18 7.32 10.30 -26.91
C GLY A 18 5.90 10.51 -26.44
N LEU A 19 5.20 11.44 -27.10
CA LEU A 19 3.75 11.64 -27.10
C LEU A 19 2.98 10.40 -26.63
N ARG A 20 2.69 10.35 -25.32
CA ARG A 20 1.65 9.46 -24.80
C ARG A 20 0.34 10.12 -25.22
N HIS A 21 -0.19 9.70 -26.37
CA HIS A 21 -1.63 9.80 -26.57
C HIS A 21 -2.28 9.29 -25.27
N PRO A 22 -3.22 10.04 -24.65
CA PRO A 22 -3.94 9.51 -23.50
C PRO A 22 -4.58 8.21 -23.98
N LEU A 23 -4.07 7.08 -23.47
CA LEU A 23 -4.77 5.83 -23.62
C LEU A 23 -6.20 6.09 -23.14
N PRO A 24 -7.24 5.52 -23.80
CA PRO A 24 -8.59 5.60 -23.26
C PRO A 24 -8.52 5.27 -21.78
N ASN A 25 -9.10 6.12 -20.92
CA ASN A 25 -9.03 6.01 -19.46
C ASN A 25 -9.54 4.63 -19.03
N LEU A 26 -8.64 3.64 -19.03
CA LEU A 26 -8.94 2.30 -18.57
C LEU A 26 -9.20 2.45 -17.07
N PRO A 27 -10.32 1.90 -16.56
CA PRO A 27 -10.63 1.95 -15.15
C PRO A 27 -9.42 1.50 -14.33
N VAL A 28 -9.07 2.30 -13.32
CA VAL A 28 -7.96 1.98 -12.42
C VAL A 28 -8.36 0.78 -11.56
N LYS A 29 -7.48 -0.22 -11.51
CA LYS A 29 -7.67 -1.38 -10.63
C LYS A 29 -6.85 -1.22 -9.37
N VAL A 30 -7.50 -1.31 -8.23
CA VAL A 30 -6.88 -1.22 -6.91
C VAL A 30 -7.04 -2.55 -6.18
N PHE A 31 -5.98 -2.99 -5.49
CA PHE A 31 -6.06 -4.07 -4.52
C PHE A 31 -5.77 -3.52 -3.11
N PHE A 32 -6.75 -3.61 -2.21
CA PHE A 32 -6.62 -3.21 -0.81
C PHE A 32 -6.11 -4.38 0.05
N VAL A 33 -4.99 -4.17 0.71
CA VAL A 33 -4.42 -5.00 1.77
C VAL A 33 -4.85 -4.36 3.09
N ILE A 34 -5.78 -5.02 3.78
CA ILE A 34 -6.34 -4.50 5.03
C ILE A 34 -5.72 -5.24 6.21
N ASP A 35 -4.84 -4.61 6.99
CA ASP A 35 -4.29 -5.26 8.20
C ASP A 35 -5.28 -5.20 9.37
N THR A 36 -5.64 -6.38 9.86
CA THR A 36 -6.66 -6.55 10.90
C THR A 36 -6.26 -7.57 11.97
N MET A 37 -7.05 -7.60 13.04
CA MET A 37 -6.98 -8.63 14.08
C MET A 37 -8.04 -9.69 13.82
N SER A 38 -7.77 -10.94 14.20
CA SER A 38 -8.71 -12.06 14.00
C SER A 38 -10.06 -11.85 14.70
N GLU A 39 -10.08 -11.07 15.76
CA GLU A 39 -11.20 -10.79 16.64
C GLU A 39 -11.95 -9.51 16.30
N ALA A 40 -11.46 -8.71 15.35
CA ALA A 40 -12.06 -7.43 14.95
C ALA A 40 -13.23 -7.58 13.96
N GLU A 41 -14.09 -8.60 14.14
CA GLU A 41 -15.17 -8.92 13.21
C GLU A 41 -16.16 -7.77 13.01
N GLU A 42 -16.49 -7.03 14.08
CA GLU A 42 -17.41 -5.89 14.00
C GLU A 42 -16.85 -4.76 13.11
N LEU A 43 -15.54 -4.47 13.23
CA LEU A 43 -14.89 -3.47 12.38
C LEU A 43 -14.79 -3.94 10.94
N GLN A 44 -14.48 -5.22 10.73
CA GLN A 44 -14.44 -5.81 9.39
C GLN A 44 -15.81 -5.75 8.70
N GLU A 45 -16.89 -6.07 9.43
CA GLU A 45 -18.25 -5.98 8.89
C GLU A 45 -18.65 -4.53 8.61
N ALA A 46 -18.33 -3.60 9.51
CA ALA A 46 -18.57 -2.18 9.27
C ALA A 46 -17.85 -1.67 8.01
N GLN A 47 -16.63 -2.13 7.73
CA GLN A 47 -15.93 -1.79 6.49
C GLN A 47 -16.59 -2.44 5.26
N ARG A 48 -17.02 -3.71 5.34
CA ARG A 48 -17.76 -4.42 4.27
C ARG A 48 -19.03 -3.67 3.90
N GLU A 49 -19.85 -3.31 4.89
CA GLU A 49 -21.12 -2.61 4.72
C GLU A 49 -20.97 -1.14 4.31
N THR A 50 -19.75 -0.61 4.24
CA THR A 50 -19.50 0.79 3.90
C THR A 50 -18.58 0.94 2.68
N TRP A 51 -17.31 1.30 2.89
CA TRP A 51 -16.44 1.71 1.80
C TRP A 51 -15.93 0.54 0.95
N LEU A 52 -15.89 -0.67 1.51
CA LEU A 52 -15.47 -1.86 0.76
C LEU A 52 -16.53 -2.32 -0.24
N GLU A 53 -17.82 -2.25 0.10
CA GLU A 53 -18.90 -2.47 -0.88
C GLU A 53 -18.73 -1.55 -2.09
N ARG A 54 -18.47 -0.26 -1.83
CA ARG A 54 -18.26 0.74 -2.90
C ARG A 54 -16.98 0.47 -3.71
N ALA A 55 -15.92 0.02 -3.06
CA ALA A 55 -14.69 -0.37 -3.74
C ALA A 55 -14.92 -1.56 -4.68
N GLU A 56 -15.63 -2.60 -4.24
CA GLU A 56 -15.96 -3.77 -5.06
C GLU A 56 -16.87 -3.42 -6.24
N LEU A 57 -17.90 -2.60 -6.02
CA LEU A 57 -18.77 -2.11 -7.10
C LEU A 57 -18.00 -1.31 -8.16
N SER A 58 -16.88 -0.70 -7.78
CA SER A 58 -15.96 0.02 -8.69
C SER A 58 -14.92 -0.89 -9.35
N GLY A 59 -15.01 -2.20 -9.13
CA GLY A 59 -14.09 -3.20 -9.70
C GLY A 59 -12.74 -3.31 -8.99
N HIS A 60 -12.63 -2.75 -7.78
CA HIS A 60 -11.46 -2.97 -6.92
C HIS A 60 -11.60 -4.28 -6.15
N GLN A 61 -10.48 -4.76 -5.64
CA GLN A 61 -10.40 -5.99 -4.85
C GLN A 61 -9.84 -5.67 -3.47
N TYR A 62 -10.20 -6.45 -2.46
CA TYR A 62 -9.59 -6.34 -1.15
C TYR A 62 -9.37 -7.71 -0.51
N SER A 63 -8.53 -7.73 0.52
CA SER A 63 -8.49 -8.83 1.48
C SER A 63 -8.04 -8.32 2.85
N PHE A 64 -8.67 -8.86 3.89
CA PHE A 64 -8.25 -8.74 5.27
C PHE A 64 -7.11 -9.70 5.56
N PHE A 65 -6.02 -9.19 6.11
CA PHE A 65 -4.87 -9.97 6.55
C PHE A 65 -4.79 -9.93 8.06
N PHE A 66 -4.63 -11.10 8.68
CA PHE A 66 -4.43 -11.21 10.12
C PHE A 66 -3.38 -12.27 10.46
N LEU A 67 -2.73 -12.14 11.61
CA LEU A 67 -1.75 -13.12 12.08
C LEU A 67 -2.43 -14.37 12.62
N SER A 68 -1.90 -15.54 12.31
CA SER A 68 -2.41 -16.84 12.77
C SER A 68 -1.30 -17.71 13.33
N ASN A 69 -1.53 -18.33 14.48
CA ASN A 69 -0.61 -19.34 15.05
C ASN A 69 -0.84 -20.73 14.43
N LYS A 70 -1.90 -20.88 13.64
CA LYS A 70 -2.27 -22.11 12.95
C LYS A 70 -1.53 -22.18 11.62
N THR A 71 -0.98 -23.36 11.33
CA THR A 71 -0.52 -23.70 9.97
C THR A 71 -1.74 -24.04 9.12
N ASN A 72 -1.65 -23.81 7.81
CA ASN A 72 -2.70 -24.24 6.88
C ASN A 72 -3.01 -25.75 7.11
N PRO A 73 -4.25 -26.13 7.47
CA PRO A 73 -4.62 -27.50 7.80
C PRO A 73 -4.30 -28.50 6.69
N GLU A 74 -4.35 -28.05 5.43
CA GLU A 74 -4.13 -28.87 4.23
C GLU A 74 -2.65 -28.97 3.84
N ARG A 75 -1.78 -28.13 4.43
CA ARG A 75 -0.38 -27.95 4.03
C ARG A 75 0.58 -28.05 5.22
N GLN A 76 0.33 -29.02 6.12
CA GLN A 76 1.10 -29.20 7.37
C GLN A 76 2.63 -29.35 7.20
N ALA A 77 3.13 -29.60 5.98
CA ALA A 77 4.56 -29.75 5.68
C ALA A 77 5.19 -28.61 4.84
N THR A 78 4.44 -27.57 4.49
CA THR A 78 4.88 -26.50 3.56
C THR A 78 5.36 -25.27 4.34
N PRO A 79 6.23 -24.39 3.78
CA PRO A 79 6.63 -23.16 4.46
C PRO A 79 5.43 -22.35 4.96
N LEU A 80 5.65 -21.52 5.99
CA LEU A 80 4.66 -20.63 6.60
C LEU A 80 4.23 -19.55 5.59
N GLU A 81 3.49 -19.95 4.58
CA GLU A 81 2.92 -19.07 3.56
C GLU A 81 1.52 -18.63 3.98
N PRO A 82 1.14 -17.38 3.70
CA PRO A 82 -0.23 -16.94 3.90
C PRO A 82 -1.23 -17.88 3.22
N TYR A 83 -2.41 -18.04 3.79
CA TYR A 83 -3.45 -18.88 3.23
C TYR A 83 -4.82 -18.25 3.38
N ARG A 84 -5.65 -18.46 2.35
CA ARG A 84 -7.01 -17.95 2.32
C ARG A 84 -7.88 -18.75 3.29
N VAL A 85 -8.58 -18.05 4.19
CA VAL A 85 -9.52 -18.66 5.15
C VAL A 85 -10.93 -18.67 4.57
N ASN A 86 -11.31 -17.61 3.87
CA ASN A 86 -12.58 -17.47 3.16
C ASN A 86 -12.42 -16.47 1.98
N HIS A 87 -13.52 -16.00 1.39
CA HIS A 87 -13.48 -15.17 0.19
C HIS A 87 -12.70 -13.84 0.34
N ASP A 88 -12.62 -13.27 1.54
CA ASP A 88 -12.03 -11.96 1.80
C ASP A 88 -10.93 -11.95 2.87
N LYS A 89 -10.68 -13.07 3.57
CA LYS A 89 -9.66 -13.16 4.63
C LYS A 89 -8.50 -14.08 4.28
N VAL A 90 -7.32 -13.61 4.64
CA VAL A 90 -6.05 -14.32 4.51
C VAL A 90 -5.35 -14.36 5.86
N ALA A 91 -5.04 -15.56 6.33
CA ALA A 91 -4.25 -15.79 7.53
C ALA A 91 -2.77 -15.80 7.19
N VAL A 92 -1.96 -15.06 7.95
CA VAL A 92 -0.49 -15.04 7.86
C VAL A 92 0.07 -15.89 8.99
N PRO A 93 0.57 -17.11 8.70
CA PRO A 93 1.08 -17.98 9.75
C PRO A 93 2.45 -17.50 10.25
N VAL A 94 2.63 -17.40 11.57
CA VAL A 94 3.91 -16.95 12.16
C VAL A 94 4.38 -17.87 13.28
N ARG A 95 5.64 -18.34 13.19
CA ARG A 95 6.33 -19.12 14.23
C ARG A 95 7.84 -18.80 14.25
N PRO A 96 8.45 -18.56 15.43
CA PRO A 96 7.79 -18.33 16.71
C PRO A 96 6.90 -17.08 16.67
N TRP A 97 5.91 -17.02 17.55
CA TRP A 97 5.05 -15.84 17.66
C TRP A 97 5.94 -14.66 18.10
N PRO A 98 6.04 -13.55 17.34
CA PRO A 98 6.88 -12.44 17.74
C PRO A 98 6.24 -11.77 18.97
N GLU A 99 7.00 -11.56 20.02
CA GLU A 99 6.54 -10.81 21.20
C GLU A 99 6.45 -9.31 20.91
N ASP A 100 7.31 -8.82 20.01
CA ASP A 100 7.38 -7.42 19.61
C ASP A 100 6.25 -7.03 18.64
N SER A 101 5.50 -5.98 18.98
CA SER A 101 4.37 -5.50 18.18
C SER A 101 4.80 -4.98 16.81
N PHE A 102 5.98 -4.37 16.68
CA PHE A 102 6.47 -3.85 15.41
C PHE A 102 6.86 -4.98 14.44
N ALA A 103 7.54 -6.02 14.95
CA ALA A 103 7.85 -7.20 14.18
C ALA A 103 6.58 -7.92 13.70
N ARG A 104 5.56 -8.05 14.57
CA ARG A 104 4.24 -8.60 14.19
C ARG A 104 3.61 -7.82 13.04
N GLN A 105 3.59 -6.49 13.16
CA GLN A 105 2.99 -5.62 12.16
C GLN A 105 3.75 -5.67 10.83
N LEU A 106 5.08 -5.65 10.87
CA LEU A 106 5.93 -5.77 9.69
C LEU A 106 5.69 -7.10 8.97
N VAL A 107 5.65 -8.23 9.70
CA VAL A 107 5.39 -9.55 9.12
C VAL A 107 4.03 -9.58 8.43
N LEU A 108 2.99 -9.07 9.10
CA LEU A 108 1.62 -9.04 8.58
C LEU A 108 1.53 -8.22 7.29
N VAL A 109 1.98 -6.96 7.34
CA VAL A 109 1.88 -6.04 6.20
C VAL A 109 2.74 -6.53 5.04
N ARG A 110 3.98 -6.97 5.30
CA ARG A 110 4.87 -7.50 4.24
C ARG A 110 4.26 -8.73 3.56
N ALA A 111 3.66 -9.64 4.32
CA ALA A 111 2.98 -10.80 3.78
C ALA A 111 1.76 -10.42 2.92
N GLY A 112 0.96 -9.46 3.38
CA GLY A 112 -0.20 -8.98 2.63
C GLY A 112 0.16 -8.27 1.34
N LEU A 113 1.18 -7.41 1.39
CA LEU A 113 1.72 -6.72 0.22
C LEU A 113 2.32 -7.70 -0.80
N LYS A 114 3.10 -8.69 -0.33
CA LYS A 114 3.63 -9.76 -1.19
C LYS A 114 2.51 -10.57 -1.85
N TRP A 115 1.47 -10.90 -1.09
CA TRP A 115 0.29 -11.59 -1.61
C TRP A 115 -0.37 -10.76 -2.72
N ALA A 116 -0.68 -9.49 -2.47
CA ALA A 116 -1.35 -8.61 -3.43
C ALA A 116 -0.59 -8.50 -4.76
N VAL A 117 0.74 -8.36 -4.71
CA VAL A 117 1.59 -8.29 -5.91
C VAL A 117 1.56 -9.59 -6.74
N SER A 118 1.41 -10.74 -6.09
CA SER A 118 1.39 -12.05 -6.74
C SER A 118 0.00 -12.52 -7.18
N ALA A 119 -1.04 -12.09 -6.47
CA ALA A 119 -2.40 -12.61 -6.62
C ALA A 119 -3.33 -11.65 -7.38
N SER A 120 -2.90 -10.42 -7.67
CA SER A 120 -3.71 -9.42 -8.36
C SER A 120 -3.05 -8.90 -9.64
N SER A 121 -3.87 -8.37 -10.54
CA SER A 121 -3.45 -7.58 -11.71
C SER A 121 -3.74 -6.08 -11.52
N ALA A 122 -3.78 -5.65 -10.26
CA ALA A 122 -4.11 -4.26 -9.92
C ALA A 122 -3.03 -3.30 -10.43
N ASP A 123 -3.46 -2.11 -10.86
CA ASP A 123 -2.57 -1.01 -11.22
C ASP A 123 -1.90 -0.41 -9.97
N PHE A 124 -2.59 -0.50 -8.82
CA PHE A 124 -2.10 -0.04 -7.52
C PHE A 124 -2.44 -1.02 -6.40
N VAL A 125 -1.55 -1.11 -5.42
CA VAL A 125 -1.78 -1.81 -4.16
C VAL A 125 -1.89 -0.76 -3.05
N VAL A 126 -2.93 -0.88 -2.24
CA VAL A 126 -3.20 0.04 -1.12
C VAL A 126 -3.10 -0.73 0.18
N LYS A 127 -2.33 -0.21 1.13
CA LYS A 127 -2.33 -0.66 2.52
C LYS A 127 -3.30 0.22 3.30
N ALA A 128 -4.24 -0.38 4.03
CA ALA A 128 -5.19 0.33 4.88
C ALA A 128 -5.39 -0.41 6.23
N ASP A 129 -5.47 0.30 7.36
CA ASP A 129 -5.87 -0.32 8.64
C ASP A 129 -7.37 -0.65 8.65
N HIS A 130 -7.74 -1.62 9.48
CA HIS A 130 -9.14 -2.05 9.65
C HIS A 130 -10.03 -1.06 10.41
N ASP A 131 -9.47 0.01 10.97
CA ASP A 131 -10.19 1.11 11.63
C ASP A 131 -10.24 2.39 10.76
N MET A 132 -9.96 2.24 9.45
CA MET A 132 -9.98 3.32 8.47
C MET A 132 -11.27 3.33 7.65
N TYR A 133 -11.65 4.53 7.21
CA TYR A 133 -12.58 4.72 6.11
C TYR A 133 -11.83 5.32 4.91
N VAL A 134 -11.97 4.71 3.74
CA VAL A 134 -11.31 5.15 2.50
C VAL A 134 -12.37 5.57 1.49
N CYS A 135 -12.19 6.76 0.92
CA CYS A 135 -13.09 7.29 -0.09
C CYS A 135 -12.76 6.69 -1.47
N ALA A 136 -13.23 5.47 -1.75
CA ALA A 136 -12.81 4.69 -2.92
C ALA A 136 -12.99 5.41 -4.28
N GLY A 137 -14.07 6.16 -4.46
CA GLY A 137 -14.30 6.96 -5.67
C GLY A 137 -13.24 8.05 -5.85
N HIS A 138 -12.93 8.81 -4.79
CA HIS A 138 -11.87 9.82 -4.84
C HIS A 138 -10.50 9.23 -5.04
N LEU A 139 -10.20 8.11 -4.38
CA LEU A 139 -8.95 7.41 -4.60
C LEU A 139 -8.80 7.01 -6.06
N SER A 140 -9.85 6.47 -6.68
CA SER A 140 -9.85 6.11 -8.09
C SER A 140 -9.68 7.29 -9.02
N ALA A 141 -10.36 8.41 -8.75
CA ALA A 141 -10.20 9.64 -9.51
C ALA A 141 -8.75 10.16 -9.41
N ALA A 142 -8.17 10.21 -8.21
CA ALA A 142 -6.79 10.62 -7.99
C ALA A 142 -5.79 9.70 -8.73
N LEU A 143 -5.98 8.38 -8.60
CA LEU A 143 -5.10 7.39 -9.23
C LEU A 143 -5.29 7.29 -10.75
N SER A 144 -6.39 7.76 -11.32
CA SER A 144 -6.61 7.77 -12.77
C SER A 144 -5.61 8.63 -13.53
N HIS A 145 -5.04 9.63 -12.84
CA HIS A 145 -4.02 10.52 -13.36
C HIS A 145 -2.60 10.16 -12.87
N ALA A 146 -2.48 9.19 -11.96
CA ALA A 146 -1.20 8.80 -11.40
C ALA A 146 -0.39 7.90 -12.37
N PRO A 147 0.95 7.98 -12.35
CA PRO A 147 1.81 6.99 -12.99
C PRO A 147 1.55 5.58 -12.42
N ARG A 148 1.38 4.58 -13.28
CA ARG A 148 1.21 3.17 -12.89
C ARG A 148 2.53 2.45 -12.58
N VAL A 149 3.65 3.16 -12.64
CA VAL A 149 5.00 2.66 -12.40
C VAL A 149 5.77 3.69 -11.59
N GLN A 150 6.73 3.24 -10.80
CA GLN A 150 7.57 4.10 -9.97
C GLN A 150 6.76 5.09 -9.11
N PHE A 151 5.61 4.67 -8.59
CA PHE A 151 4.69 5.54 -7.87
C PHE A 151 4.46 5.09 -6.44
N SER A 152 4.44 6.06 -5.53
CA SER A 152 3.86 5.89 -4.20
C SER A 152 3.15 7.17 -3.75
N MET A 153 2.08 6.98 -2.99
CA MET A 153 1.31 8.04 -2.34
C MET A 153 1.04 7.66 -0.90
N GLY A 154 1.00 8.66 -0.03
CA GLY A 154 0.67 8.51 1.38
C GLY A 154 1.14 9.73 2.16
N THR A 155 0.71 9.83 3.41
CA THR A 155 1.21 10.87 4.32
C THR A 155 2.61 10.50 4.80
N TYR A 156 3.47 11.51 4.91
CA TYR A 156 4.80 11.37 5.49
C TYR A 156 4.98 12.43 6.59
N TRP A 157 5.46 12.00 7.75
CA TRP A 157 5.73 12.86 8.92
C TRP A 157 6.97 13.75 8.73
N ASP A 158 7.70 13.58 7.62
CA ASP A 158 8.77 14.44 7.12
C ASP A 158 8.88 14.25 5.60
N ARG A 159 9.50 15.20 4.88
CA ARG A 159 9.69 15.02 3.43
C ARG A 159 10.62 13.83 3.13
N PRO A 160 10.41 13.13 2.00
CA PRO A 160 11.24 12.00 1.58
C PRO A 160 12.72 12.33 1.43
N GLU A 161 13.08 13.60 1.23
CA GLU A 161 14.48 14.02 1.16
C GLU A 161 15.19 13.97 2.53
N PHE A 162 14.45 14.02 3.63
CA PHE A 162 15.01 14.01 4.98
C PHE A 162 15.22 12.59 5.50
N TRP A 163 16.32 12.39 6.25
CA TRP A 163 16.68 11.11 6.87
C TRP A 163 15.61 10.58 7.83
N GLU A 164 14.81 11.47 8.41
CA GLU A 164 13.76 11.14 9.36
C GLU A 164 12.39 10.90 8.71
N CYS A 165 12.33 10.79 7.38
CA CYS A 165 11.11 10.45 6.65
C CYS A 165 10.45 9.18 7.23
N ARG A 166 9.24 9.35 7.76
CA ARG A 166 8.36 8.26 8.21
C ARG A 166 7.07 8.34 7.43
N ALA A 167 6.73 7.26 6.74
CA ALA A 167 5.40 7.15 6.18
C ALA A 167 4.38 6.95 7.31
N ASP A 168 3.18 7.46 7.12
CA ASP A 168 2.07 7.15 7.99
C ASP A 168 1.79 5.65 7.97
N GLN A 169 1.39 5.10 9.11
CA GLN A 169 1.19 3.66 9.23
C GLN A 169 -0.11 3.21 8.57
N ASN A 170 -1.10 4.09 8.46
CA ASN A 170 -2.49 3.66 8.31
C ASN A 170 -2.92 3.55 6.86
N PHE A 171 -2.40 4.43 5.98
CA PHE A 171 -2.79 4.47 4.59
C PHE A 171 -1.61 4.77 3.66
N GLN A 172 -1.35 3.86 2.71
CA GLN A 172 -0.26 3.97 1.75
C GLN A 172 -0.66 3.33 0.42
N VAL A 173 -0.21 3.93 -0.69
CA VAL A 173 -0.46 3.45 -2.05
C VAL A 173 0.86 3.21 -2.77
N PHE A 174 0.92 2.13 -3.54
CA PHE A 174 2.09 1.70 -4.28
C PHE A 174 1.72 1.28 -5.70
N SER A 175 2.55 1.62 -6.68
CA SER A 175 2.58 0.84 -7.91
C SER A 175 3.24 -0.53 -7.65
N PRO A 176 2.78 -1.61 -8.31
CA PRO A 176 3.31 -2.96 -8.06
C PRO A 176 4.81 -3.13 -8.29
N ASP A 177 5.41 -2.39 -9.21
CA ASP A 177 6.86 -2.44 -9.49
C ASP A 177 7.69 -1.89 -8.33
N VAL A 178 7.29 -0.76 -7.74
CA VAL A 178 7.91 -0.19 -6.54
C VAL A 178 7.81 -1.18 -5.39
N LEU A 179 6.63 -1.79 -5.22
CA LEU A 179 6.40 -2.73 -4.13
C LEU A 179 7.25 -4.00 -4.28
N ARG A 180 7.47 -4.51 -5.50
CA ARG A 180 8.39 -5.64 -5.75
C ARG A 180 9.80 -5.31 -5.30
N VAL A 181 10.34 -4.17 -5.73
CA VAL A 181 11.69 -3.72 -5.34
C VAL A 181 11.79 -3.59 -3.81
N ALA A 182 10.78 -3.01 -3.17
CA ALA A 182 10.73 -2.88 -1.71
C ALA A 182 10.70 -4.24 -0.97
N LEU A 183 9.95 -5.21 -1.50
CA LEU A 183 9.85 -6.55 -0.92
C LEU A 183 11.16 -7.36 -1.08
N GLU A 184 11.88 -7.14 -2.17
CA GLU A 184 13.21 -7.71 -2.44
C GLU A 184 14.27 -7.09 -1.52
N MET A 185 14.29 -5.76 -1.40
CA MET A 185 15.22 -5.04 -0.51
C MET A 185 15.03 -5.40 0.97
N THR A 186 13.84 -5.85 1.35
CA THR A 186 13.49 -6.24 2.73
C THR A 186 13.53 -7.74 2.96
N GLU A 187 14.03 -8.51 1.99
CA GLU A 187 14.22 -9.94 2.17
C GLU A 187 15.26 -10.23 3.25
N GLY A 188 14.88 -11.06 4.23
CA GLY A 188 15.71 -11.36 5.39
C GLY A 188 15.75 -10.28 6.48
N TRP A 189 15.01 -9.17 6.33
CA TRP A 189 14.94 -8.15 7.37
C TRP A 189 13.95 -8.57 8.46
N SER A 190 14.42 -8.62 9.71
CA SER A 190 13.64 -8.90 10.92
C SER A 190 13.87 -7.87 12.04
N LEU A 191 14.55 -6.77 11.72
CA LEU A 191 14.88 -5.73 12.70
C LEU A 191 13.58 -5.07 13.19
N GLY A 192 13.50 -4.75 14.49
CA GLY A 192 12.34 -4.19 15.22
C GLY A 192 11.84 -2.83 14.74
N LEU A 193 11.60 -2.74 13.43
CA LEU A 193 10.96 -1.66 12.71
C LEU A 193 9.57 -2.14 12.34
N ASN A 194 8.62 -1.22 12.41
CA ASN A 194 7.31 -1.43 11.80
C ASN A 194 7.39 -1.11 10.29
N TRP A 195 6.31 -1.40 9.55
CA TRP A 195 6.30 -1.16 8.10
C TRP A 195 6.47 0.32 7.75
N ALA A 196 5.85 1.24 8.49
CA ALA A 196 5.95 2.69 8.29
C ALA A 196 7.40 3.22 8.31
N LEU A 197 8.17 2.82 9.33
CA LEU A 197 9.58 3.21 9.49
C LEU A 197 10.45 2.60 8.39
N LEU A 198 10.17 1.36 8.02
CA LEU A 198 10.90 0.68 6.95
C LEU A 198 10.61 1.32 5.60
N TRP A 199 9.34 1.58 5.30
CA TRP A 199 8.91 2.21 4.06
C TRP A 199 9.48 3.63 3.92
N GLY A 200 9.49 4.45 4.98
CA GLY A 200 10.10 5.79 4.93
C GLY A 200 11.57 5.77 4.47
N LYS A 201 12.36 4.80 4.97
CA LYS A 201 13.76 4.59 4.55
C LYS A 201 13.87 4.11 3.11
N LEU A 202 13.00 3.19 2.68
CA LEU A 202 12.97 2.69 1.30
C LEU A 202 12.55 3.79 0.32
N ALA A 203 11.53 4.55 0.66
CA ALA A 203 11.03 5.66 -0.14
C ALA A 203 12.12 6.72 -0.35
N GLN A 204 12.83 7.12 0.71
CA GLN A 204 14.00 8.00 0.60
C GLN A 204 15.05 7.41 -0.35
N HIS A 205 15.42 6.14 -0.16
CA HIS A 205 16.42 5.48 -1.00
C HIS A 205 16.03 5.50 -2.48
N LEU A 206 14.82 5.07 -2.80
CA LEU A 206 14.32 4.98 -4.17
C LEU A 206 14.15 6.36 -4.81
N TYR A 207 13.71 7.35 -4.02
CA TYR A 207 13.60 8.74 -4.47
C TYR A 207 14.97 9.32 -4.86
N LEU A 208 15.99 9.18 -4.00
CA LEU A 208 17.36 9.65 -4.27
C LEU A 208 18.01 8.95 -5.47
N LYS A 209 17.52 7.77 -5.87
CA LYS A 209 17.96 7.04 -7.07
C LYS A 209 17.17 7.41 -8.32
N GLY A 210 16.16 8.26 -8.23
CA GLY A 210 15.25 8.58 -9.34
C GLY A 210 14.37 7.40 -9.75
N GLN A 211 14.13 6.45 -8.83
CA GLN A 211 13.34 5.24 -9.05
C GLN A 211 11.93 5.32 -8.43
N LEU A 212 11.60 6.43 -7.79
CA LEU A 212 10.32 6.67 -7.15
C LEU A 212 9.85 8.11 -7.34
N GLN A 213 8.63 8.26 -7.82
CA GLN A 213 7.84 9.48 -7.77
C GLN A 213 6.93 9.39 -6.55
N ILE A 214 7.03 10.38 -5.67
CA ILE A 214 6.21 10.47 -4.47
C ILE A 214 5.23 11.62 -4.68
N LEU A 215 3.95 11.29 -4.66
CA LEU A 215 2.89 12.28 -4.57
C LEU A 215 2.55 12.46 -3.10
N ASN A 216 2.92 13.61 -2.53
CA ASN A 216 2.46 14.00 -1.21
C ASN A 216 1.16 14.80 -1.36
N GLU A 217 0.02 14.12 -1.36
CA GLU A 217 -1.28 14.78 -1.31
C GLU A 217 -1.67 15.04 0.14
N LEU A 218 -1.72 16.31 0.51
CA LEU A 218 -2.33 16.79 1.76
C LEU A 218 -3.87 16.80 1.69
N ARG A 219 -4.47 16.32 0.59
CA ARG A 219 -5.92 16.23 0.43
C ARG A 219 -6.36 14.84 0.89
N SER A 220 -7.20 14.80 1.93
CA SER A 220 -7.63 13.58 2.61
C SER A 220 -8.33 12.61 1.65
N VAL A 221 -7.72 11.44 1.48
CA VAL A 221 -8.33 10.26 0.84
C VAL A 221 -8.83 9.25 1.89
N ASP A 222 -8.44 9.48 3.16
CA ASP A 222 -8.77 8.69 4.34
C ASP A 222 -9.08 9.58 5.56
N THR A 223 -9.67 8.97 6.58
CA THR A 223 -10.20 9.65 7.79
C THR A 223 -9.19 9.91 8.91
N GLN A 224 -7.98 9.36 8.86
CA GLN A 224 -6.99 9.55 9.94
C GLN A 224 -5.86 10.52 9.56
N GLN A 225 -5.64 10.80 8.26
CA GLN A 225 -4.52 11.62 7.78
C GLN A 225 -4.74 13.14 7.82
N ALA A 226 -5.90 13.65 8.29
CA ALA A 226 -6.06 15.06 8.62
C ALA A 226 -7.12 15.30 9.71
N TRP A 227 -6.69 15.89 10.84
CA TRP A 227 -7.60 16.46 11.85
C TRP A 227 -8.39 17.69 11.33
N HIS A 228 -8.15 18.10 10.08
CA HIS A 228 -8.64 19.34 9.49
C HIS A 228 -9.91 19.16 8.65
N THR A 229 -10.14 17.98 8.09
CA THR A 229 -11.39 17.65 7.37
C THR A 229 -12.15 16.64 8.21
N ARG A 230 -13.14 17.13 8.95
CA ARG A 230 -14.04 16.26 9.70
C ARG A 230 -15.15 15.74 8.77
N PRO A 231 -15.80 14.62 9.08
CA PRO A 231 -16.98 14.18 8.33
C PRO A 231 -18.11 15.23 8.28
N ASP A 232 -18.12 16.19 9.22
CA ASP A 232 -19.03 17.34 9.27
C ASP A 232 -18.43 18.62 8.68
N ASP A 233 -17.31 18.54 7.96
CA ASP A 233 -16.73 19.68 7.26
C ASP A 233 -17.72 20.18 6.18
N PRO A 234 -18.27 21.40 6.32
CA PRO A 234 -19.27 21.92 5.39
C PRO A 234 -18.71 22.17 3.98
N GLU A 235 -17.40 22.11 3.78
CA GLU A 235 -16.77 22.20 2.46
C GLU A 235 -16.75 20.86 1.70
N LEU A 236 -16.98 19.73 2.39
CA LEU A 236 -17.13 18.43 1.75
C LEU A 236 -18.61 18.18 1.44
N PRO A 237 -18.99 18.02 0.16
CA PRO A 237 -20.34 17.58 -0.19
C PRO A 237 -20.70 16.31 0.57
N TRP A 238 -21.95 16.17 1.04
CA TRP A 238 -22.42 14.96 1.72
C TRP A 238 -22.26 13.69 0.86
N ASP A 239 -22.13 13.87 -0.45
CA ASP A 239 -21.90 12.86 -1.47
C ASP A 239 -20.48 12.86 -2.03
N TYR A 240 -19.51 13.49 -1.33
CA TYR A 240 -18.09 13.54 -1.67
C TYR A 240 -17.59 12.14 -2.08
N CYS A 241 -17.85 11.11 -1.28
CA CYS A 241 -17.41 9.74 -1.63
C CYS A 241 -18.26 9.00 -2.66
N SER A 242 -19.39 9.55 -3.08
CA SER A 242 -20.32 8.94 -4.04
C SER A 242 -20.41 9.64 -5.40
N GLN A 243 -19.97 10.90 -5.53
CA GLN A 243 -20.00 11.65 -6.80
C GLN A 243 -18.82 11.35 -7.75
N ALA A 244 -17.78 10.68 -7.28
CA ALA A 244 -16.55 10.42 -8.04
C ALA A 244 -16.57 9.11 -8.86
N ILE A 245 -17.74 8.48 -9.05
CA ILE A 245 -17.92 7.24 -9.84
C ILE A 245 -18.37 7.57 -11.26
#